data_AF-A0A351X5I4-F1
#
_entry.id   AF-A0A351X5I4-F1
#
_cell.length_a   1.000
_cell.length_b   1.000
_cell.length_c   1.000
_cell.angle_alpha   90.00
_cell.angle_beta   90.00
_cell.angle_gamma   90.00
#
_symmetry.space_group_name_H-M   'P 1'
#
loop_
_entity.id
_entity.type
_entity.pdbx_description
1 polymer ?
#
loop_
_entity_poly.entity_id
_entity_poly.type
_entity_poly.pdbx_seq_one_letter_code
_entity_poly.pdbx_strand_id
1 'polypeptide(L)'
;VPPTTGLPVIRATETVTPTTAPSATPQNTPTTAGSAELPLEVCSPLAGYALPELAGIVVNPYHPPRLGSDDPHQGVDLAEVDPVNGIALIGMPVQALLAGKVVGQAADRFPYGNMVMIETPLDGAIAASNLALIVPTPLPERLPPGALTCPDLNVSPPAAGAPRSLYVLYGHMQNLPTVSLGDPVSCGQELGTIGDSGNALNPHLHVEVRVGPPG
;
A
#
# COMPACT_ATOMS: atom_id res chain seq x y z
N VAL A 1 -78.48 -17.41 7.32
CA VAL A 1 -77.58 -17.40 8.51
C VAL A 1 -76.74 -16.13 8.41
N PRO A 2 -76.77 -15.23 9.41
CA PRO A 2 -76.47 -13.82 9.21
C PRO A 2 -74.96 -13.52 9.16
N PRO A 3 -74.55 -12.38 8.56
CA PRO A 3 -73.19 -11.87 8.64
C PRO A 3 -72.95 -11.14 9.96
N THR A 4 -71.81 -11.40 10.59
CA THR A 4 -71.42 -10.81 11.87
C THR A 4 -70.98 -9.35 11.70
N THR A 5 -71.75 -8.45 12.29
CA THR A 5 -71.48 -7.02 12.49
C THR A 5 -70.31 -6.79 13.44
N GLY A 6 -69.27 -6.08 12.97
CA GLY A 6 -68.29 -5.38 13.81
C GLY A 6 -68.55 -3.88 13.74
N LEU A 7 -69.01 -3.28 14.85
CA LEU A 7 -69.18 -1.83 15.00
C LEU A 7 -67.83 -1.17 15.38
N PRO A 8 -67.56 0.06 14.93
CA PRO A 8 -66.31 0.77 15.22
C PRO A 8 -66.31 1.33 16.65
N VAL A 9 -65.20 1.09 17.37
CA VAL A 9 -64.93 1.70 18.67
C VAL A 9 -64.31 3.09 18.44
N ILE A 10 -65.03 4.13 18.86
CA ILE A 10 -64.55 5.51 18.87
C ILE A 10 -63.62 5.67 20.07
N ARG A 11 -62.35 5.96 19.83
CA ARG A 11 -61.34 6.19 20.88
C ARG A 11 -61.32 7.67 21.26
N ALA A 12 -61.38 7.93 22.57
CA ALA A 12 -61.44 9.26 23.16
C ALA A 12 -60.18 10.10 22.87
N THR A 13 -60.43 11.40 22.66
CA THR A 13 -59.46 12.47 22.45
C THR A 13 -58.64 12.72 23.71
N GLU A 14 -57.32 12.65 23.64
CA GLU A 14 -56.43 13.07 24.72
C GLU A 14 -56.09 14.57 24.61
N THR A 15 -56.28 15.26 25.72
CA THR A 15 -56.03 16.67 25.95
C THR A 15 -54.53 16.98 25.90
N VAL A 16 -54.14 17.97 25.09
CA VAL A 16 -52.75 18.47 25.01
C VAL A 16 -52.49 19.44 26.16
N THR A 17 -51.50 19.13 27.00
CA THR A 17 -50.94 20.05 28.00
C THR A 17 -49.59 20.56 27.50
N PRO A 18 -49.31 21.88 27.49
CA PRO A 18 -48.00 22.40 27.08
C PRO A 18 -47.05 22.36 28.28
N THR A 19 -45.88 21.73 28.10
CA THR A 19 -44.79 21.78 29.09
C THR A 19 -43.47 22.15 28.42
N THR A 20 -42.81 23.08 29.10
CA THR A 20 -41.63 23.89 28.78
C THR A 20 -40.41 23.17 28.24
N ALA A 21 -39.76 23.81 27.27
CA ALA A 21 -38.44 23.46 26.76
C ALA A 21 -37.30 23.87 27.73
N PRO A 22 -36.30 23.01 27.96
CA PRO A 22 -34.96 23.45 28.28
C PRO A 22 -34.07 23.40 27.03
N SER A 23 -33.47 24.56 26.76
CA SER A 23 -32.36 24.75 25.84
C SER A 23 -31.09 24.10 26.40
N ALA A 24 -30.48 23.21 25.63
CA ALA A 24 -29.07 22.88 25.74
C ALA A 24 -28.53 22.73 24.32
N THR A 25 -28.02 23.83 23.78
CA THR A 25 -27.19 23.83 22.58
C THR A 25 -25.97 22.94 22.86
N PRO A 26 -25.69 21.88 22.08
CA PRO A 26 -24.40 21.22 22.19
C PRO A 26 -23.34 22.23 21.75
N GLN A 27 -22.57 22.72 22.73
CA GLN A 27 -21.37 23.47 22.47
C GLN A 27 -20.37 22.48 21.88
N ASN A 28 -20.27 22.45 20.55
CA ASN A 28 -19.17 21.82 19.84
C ASN A 28 -17.89 22.57 20.21
N THR A 29 -17.32 22.19 21.34
CA THR A 29 -15.92 22.47 21.62
C THR A 29 -15.15 21.72 20.54
N PRO A 30 -14.31 22.36 19.72
CA PRO A 30 -13.38 21.61 18.91
C PRO A 30 -12.45 20.90 19.89
N THR A 31 -12.73 19.62 20.14
CA THR A 31 -11.72 18.71 20.64
C THR A 31 -10.65 18.73 19.57
N THR A 32 -9.54 19.41 19.85
CA THR A 32 -8.29 19.18 19.13
C THR A 32 -8.06 17.68 19.22
N ALA A 33 -8.39 16.96 18.15
CA ALA A 33 -7.97 15.59 17.98
C ALA A 33 -6.45 15.66 18.07
N GLY A 34 -5.90 15.26 19.21
CA GLY A 34 -4.48 14.98 19.30
C GLY A 34 -4.20 14.02 18.17
N SER A 35 -3.37 14.44 17.22
CA SER A 35 -2.90 13.61 16.12
C SER A 35 -2.20 12.41 16.74
N ALA A 36 -2.95 11.32 16.94
CA ALA A 36 -2.40 10.08 17.41
C ALA A 36 -1.52 9.57 16.29
N GLU A 37 -0.22 9.62 16.52
CA GLU A 37 0.81 9.02 15.68
C GLU A 37 0.46 7.53 15.54
N LEU A 38 -0.07 7.12 14.38
CA LEU A 38 -0.38 5.72 14.13
C LEU A 38 0.89 5.06 13.59
N PRO A 39 1.32 3.92 14.16
CA PRO A 39 2.42 3.17 13.57
C PRO A 39 2.00 2.70 12.18
N LEU A 40 2.91 2.84 11.21
CA LEU A 40 2.74 2.23 9.91
C LEU A 40 2.63 0.71 10.09
N GLU A 41 1.46 0.14 9.83
CA GLU A 41 1.29 -1.30 9.87
C GLU A 41 1.98 -1.93 8.65
N VAL A 42 2.88 -2.89 8.92
CA VAL A 42 3.61 -3.63 7.89
C VAL A 42 3.22 -5.10 7.96
N CYS A 43 2.71 -5.63 6.85
CA CYS A 43 2.36 -7.03 6.69
C CYS A 43 3.44 -7.77 5.89
N SER A 44 3.43 -9.09 6.00
CA SER A 44 4.25 -9.93 5.14
C SER A 44 3.80 -9.80 3.68
N PRO A 45 4.73 -9.76 2.70
CA PRO A 45 4.40 -9.83 1.29
C PRO A 45 3.97 -11.21 0.80
N LEU A 46 4.12 -12.25 1.62
CA LEU A 46 3.88 -13.64 1.22
C LEU A 46 3.03 -14.34 2.28
N ALA A 47 1.92 -14.94 1.83
CA ALA A 47 1.08 -15.73 2.71
C ALA A 47 1.87 -16.92 3.27
N GLY A 48 1.75 -17.17 4.57
CA GLY A 48 2.42 -18.27 5.25
C GLY A 48 3.82 -17.94 5.78
N TYR A 49 4.35 -16.74 5.55
CA TYR A 49 5.60 -16.26 6.15
C TYR A 49 5.33 -15.09 7.09
N ALA A 50 5.87 -15.12 8.29
CA ALA A 50 5.99 -13.95 9.14
C ALA A 50 7.15 -13.05 8.68
N LEU A 51 7.09 -11.75 8.95
CA LEU A 51 8.14 -10.79 8.57
C LEU A 51 9.57 -11.24 8.96
N PRO A 52 9.84 -11.78 10.18
CA PRO A 52 11.19 -12.22 10.55
C PRO A 52 11.68 -13.44 9.76
N GLU A 53 10.76 -14.23 9.20
CA GLU A 53 11.08 -15.46 8.45
C GLU A 53 11.49 -15.15 7.00
N LEU A 54 11.10 -13.98 6.48
CA LEU A 54 11.41 -13.56 5.10
C LEU A 54 12.91 -13.55 4.80
N ALA A 55 13.75 -13.24 5.80
CA ALA A 55 15.20 -13.26 5.65
C ALA A 55 15.74 -14.65 5.22
N GLY A 56 15.02 -15.73 5.53
CA GLY A 56 15.38 -17.09 5.15
C GLY A 56 15.03 -17.46 3.70
N ILE A 57 14.24 -16.64 3.00
CA ILE A 57 13.78 -16.89 1.62
C ILE A 57 14.20 -15.79 0.64
N VAL A 58 15.11 -14.90 1.06
CA VAL A 58 15.77 -13.95 0.16
C VAL A 58 16.72 -14.70 -0.75
N VAL A 59 16.38 -14.78 -2.04
CA VAL A 59 17.24 -15.40 -3.07
C VAL A 59 18.14 -14.40 -3.78
N ASN A 60 17.75 -13.11 -3.77
CA ASN A 60 18.59 -12.02 -4.25
C ASN A 60 18.38 -10.79 -3.34
N PRO A 61 19.33 -10.46 -2.46
CA PRO A 61 19.20 -9.36 -1.51
C PRO A 61 19.21 -7.99 -2.19
N TYR A 62 18.79 -6.96 -1.46
CA TYR A 62 18.89 -5.57 -1.92
C TYR A 62 20.36 -5.12 -1.99
N HIS A 63 20.86 -5.02 -3.21
CA HIS A 63 22.18 -4.51 -3.54
C HIS A 63 22.03 -3.41 -4.59
N PRO A 64 21.63 -2.19 -4.18
CA PRO A 64 21.27 -1.15 -5.13
C PRO A 64 22.44 -0.83 -6.04
N PRO A 65 22.17 -0.51 -7.32
CA PRO A 65 23.18 -0.08 -8.26
C PRO A 65 23.98 1.10 -7.73
N ARG A 66 25.20 1.24 -8.25
CA ARG A 66 26.00 2.45 -8.00
C ARG A 66 25.19 3.68 -8.41
N LEU A 67 25.34 4.77 -7.64
CA LEU A 67 24.72 6.05 -7.98
C LEU A 67 25.02 6.44 -9.44
N GLY A 68 23.96 6.68 -10.23
CA GLY A 68 24.06 6.99 -11.66
C GLY A 68 24.19 5.78 -12.58
N SER A 69 24.04 4.55 -12.07
CA SER A 69 23.95 3.31 -12.85
C SER A 69 22.50 2.92 -13.13
N ASP A 70 22.26 2.34 -14.31
CA ASP A 70 20.99 1.76 -14.74
C ASP A 70 20.94 0.23 -14.49
N ASP A 71 21.76 -0.32 -13.60
CA ASP A 71 21.69 -1.76 -13.30
C ASP A 71 20.27 -2.12 -12.82
N PRO A 72 19.72 -3.27 -13.24
CA PRO A 72 18.27 -3.49 -13.22
C PRO A 72 17.69 -3.87 -11.85
N HIS A 73 18.51 -4.23 -10.86
CA HIS A 73 18.04 -4.80 -9.60
C HIS A 73 17.97 -3.75 -8.48
N GLN A 74 16.79 -3.18 -8.27
CA GLN A 74 16.52 -2.09 -7.32
C GLN A 74 15.67 -2.54 -6.11
N GLY A 75 15.64 -3.85 -5.83
CA GLY A 75 14.72 -4.45 -4.86
C GLY A 75 15.27 -5.69 -4.18
N VAL A 76 14.39 -6.47 -3.57
CA VAL A 76 14.68 -7.78 -2.98
C VAL A 76 13.88 -8.84 -3.72
N ASP A 77 14.50 -9.98 -4.01
CA ASP A 77 13.80 -11.13 -4.59
C ASP A 77 13.57 -12.19 -3.51
N LEU A 78 12.30 -12.56 -3.30
CA LEU A 78 11.85 -13.58 -2.36
C LEU A 78 11.34 -14.80 -3.13
N ALA A 79 11.78 -16.00 -2.78
CA ALA A 79 11.28 -17.21 -3.42
C ALA A 79 11.12 -18.36 -2.43
N GLU A 80 10.01 -19.09 -2.55
CA GLU A 80 9.92 -20.42 -1.97
C GLU A 80 10.64 -21.41 -2.87
N VAL A 81 11.49 -22.23 -2.26
CA VAL A 81 12.29 -23.23 -2.96
C VAL A 81 11.89 -24.61 -2.44
N ASP A 82 11.60 -25.53 -3.35
CA ASP A 82 11.39 -26.93 -3.03
C ASP A 82 12.64 -27.47 -2.29
N PRO A 83 12.50 -27.95 -1.04
CA PRO A 83 13.65 -28.35 -0.23
C PRO A 83 14.34 -29.63 -0.72
N VAL A 84 13.68 -30.42 -1.57
CA VAL A 84 14.21 -31.66 -2.16
C VAL A 84 14.90 -31.38 -3.48
N ASN A 85 14.23 -30.63 -4.36
CA ASN A 85 14.68 -30.43 -5.74
C ASN A 85 15.49 -29.14 -5.94
N GLY A 86 15.44 -28.19 -5.00
CA GLY A 86 16.11 -26.90 -5.10
C GLY A 86 15.52 -25.98 -6.18
N ILE A 87 14.25 -26.18 -6.54
CA ILE A 87 13.56 -25.44 -7.60
C ILE A 87 12.63 -24.39 -6.97
N ALA A 88 12.69 -23.16 -7.47
CA ALA A 88 11.79 -22.11 -7.03
C ALA A 88 10.36 -22.34 -7.51
N LEU A 89 9.38 -22.08 -6.64
CA LEU A 89 7.98 -22.41 -6.85
C LEU A 89 7.16 -21.19 -7.31
N ILE A 90 6.20 -21.43 -8.21
CA ILE A 90 5.16 -20.47 -8.61
C ILE A 90 3.91 -20.65 -7.75
N GLY A 91 3.00 -19.66 -7.78
CA GLY A 91 1.65 -19.81 -7.25
C GLY A 91 1.47 -19.42 -5.78
N MET A 92 2.55 -19.12 -5.05
CA MET A 92 2.44 -18.62 -3.67
C MET A 92 1.69 -17.27 -3.64
N PRO A 93 0.71 -17.09 -2.75
CA PRO A 93 -0.03 -15.83 -2.66
C PRO A 93 0.85 -14.66 -2.23
N VAL A 94 0.81 -13.60 -3.02
CA VAL A 94 1.47 -12.31 -2.78
C VAL A 94 0.49 -11.38 -2.09
N GLN A 95 0.93 -10.74 -1.02
CA GLN A 95 0.14 -9.84 -0.18
C GLN A 95 0.72 -8.42 -0.17
N ALA A 96 -0.13 -7.43 0.06
CA ALA A 96 0.32 -6.04 0.22
C ALA A 96 1.07 -5.85 1.54
N LEU A 97 2.32 -5.37 1.49
CA LEU A 97 3.10 -4.95 2.67
C LEU A 97 2.41 -3.83 3.46
N LEU A 98 1.82 -2.86 2.76
CA LEU A 98 1.24 -1.66 3.35
C LEU A 98 -0.16 -1.44 2.80
N ALA A 99 -1.05 -0.89 3.64
CA ALA A 99 -2.32 -0.36 3.17
C ALA A 99 -2.08 0.88 2.29
N GLY A 100 -2.91 1.09 1.27
CA GLY A 100 -2.69 2.17 0.31
C GLY A 100 -3.67 2.17 -0.84
N LYS A 101 -3.24 2.75 -1.96
CA LYS A 101 -4.01 2.88 -3.21
C LYS A 101 -3.19 2.31 -4.36
N VAL A 102 -3.82 1.58 -5.28
CA VAL A 102 -3.15 1.13 -6.50
C VAL A 102 -2.87 2.31 -7.42
N VAL A 103 -1.60 2.54 -7.75
CA VAL A 103 -1.15 3.66 -8.60
C VAL A 103 -0.45 3.21 -9.88
N GLY A 104 -0.13 1.93 -9.99
CA GLY A 104 0.48 1.37 -11.19
C GLY A 104 0.08 -0.09 -11.38
N GLN A 105 -0.12 -0.47 -12.64
CA GLN A 105 -0.30 -1.85 -13.05
C GLN A 105 0.29 -2.04 -14.46
N ALA A 106 0.92 -3.18 -14.71
CA ALA A 106 1.38 -3.54 -16.05
C ALA A 106 1.21 -5.04 -16.29
N ALA A 107 0.83 -5.39 -17.52
CA ALA A 107 0.72 -6.77 -17.99
C ALA A 107 1.98 -7.15 -18.78
N ASP A 108 2.70 -8.14 -18.27
CA ASP A 108 3.91 -8.75 -18.85
C ASP A 108 4.89 -7.76 -19.51
N ARG A 109 5.19 -6.66 -18.81
CA ARG A 109 6.04 -5.57 -19.35
C ARG A 109 7.45 -5.67 -18.82
N PHE A 110 8.43 -5.77 -19.72
CA PHE A 110 9.84 -5.71 -19.35
C PHE A 110 10.19 -4.42 -18.55
N PRO A 111 10.97 -4.50 -17.45
CA PRO A 111 11.57 -5.71 -16.89
C PRO A 111 10.67 -6.46 -15.90
N TYR A 112 9.67 -5.81 -15.30
CA TYR A 112 8.94 -6.34 -14.15
C TYR A 112 7.88 -7.40 -14.47
N GLY A 113 7.54 -7.63 -15.74
CA GLY A 113 6.49 -8.58 -16.11
C GLY A 113 5.11 -8.09 -15.68
N ASN A 114 4.29 -8.99 -15.13
CA ASN A 114 3.06 -8.61 -14.46
C ASN A 114 3.40 -7.96 -13.12
N MET A 115 2.92 -6.74 -12.91
CA MET A 115 3.24 -5.97 -11.72
C MET A 115 2.10 -5.09 -11.24
N VAL A 116 2.11 -4.78 -9.95
CA VAL A 116 1.29 -3.75 -9.32
C VAL A 116 2.16 -2.85 -8.45
N MET A 117 1.80 -1.58 -8.39
CA MET A 117 2.42 -0.59 -7.51
C MET A 117 1.37 0.02 -6.60
N ILE A 118 1.65 0.02 -5.30
CA ILE A 118 0.78 0.57 -4.25
C ILE A 118 1.45 1.81 -3.67
N GLU A 119 0.68 2.90 -3.59
CA GLU A 119 1.05 4.13 -2.89
C GLU A 119 0.49 4.14 -1.46
N THR A 120 1.34 4.38 -0.48
CA THR A 120 0.97 4.64 0.91
C THR A 120 1.44 6.05 1.31
N PRO A 121 0.51 7.00 1.54
CA PRO A 121 0.88 8.35 1.99
C PRO A 121 1.66 8.31 3.31
N LEU A 122 2.75 9.05 3.37
CA LEU A 122 3.51 9.36 4.59
C LEU A 122 3.09 10.74 5.09
N ASP A 123 1.78 10.94 5.29
CA ASP A 123 1.30 12.15 5.96
C ASP A 123 1.86 12.20 7.39
N GLY A 124 1.71 13.36 8.05
CA GLY A 124 2.26 13.59 9.39
C GLY A 124 1.69 12.66 10.49
N ALA A 125 0.88 11.65 10.15
CA ALA A 125 0.42 10.61 11.07
C ALA A 125 1.51 9.59 11.42
N ILE A 126 2.63 9.55 10.69
CA ILE A 126 3.76 8.68 10.98
C ILE A 126 4.80 9.41 11.82
N ALA A 127 5.31 8.73 12.85
CA ALA A 127 6.25 9.36 13.76
C ALA A 127 7.49 9.91 13.08
N ALA A 128 7.92 11.12 13.48
CA ALA A 128 9.09 11.76 12.89
C ALA A 128 10.37 10.90 12.99
N SER A 129 10.49 10.09 14.05
CA SER A 129 11.55 9.09 14.21
C SER A 129 11.46 7.96 13.18
N ASN A 130 10.26 7.52 12.82
CA ASN A 130 10.03 6.50 11.80
C ASN A 130 10.28 7.06 10.40
N LEU A 131 9.96 8.33 10.15
CA LEU A 131 10.24 8.97 8.86
C LEU A 131 11.74 9.04 8.54
N ALA A 132 12.60 9.24 9.54
CA ALA A 132 14.06 9.24 9.32
C ALA A 132 14.62 7.84 8.99
N LEU A 133 13.94 6.78 9.40
CA LEU A 133 14.27 5.38 9.05
C LEU A 133 13.75 4.99 7.66
N ILE A 134 12.67 5.62 7.21
CA ILE A 134 11.96 5.30 5.97
C ILE A 134 12.45 6.13 4.79
N VAL A 135 12.74 7.42 5.02
CA VAL A 135 13.15 8.33 3.94
C VAL A 135 14.67 8.26 3.77
N PRO A 136 15.17 7.82 2.60
CA PRO A 136 16.59 7.80 2.33
C PRO A 136 17.18 9.21 2.33
N THR A 137 18.48 9.29 2.66
CA THR A 137 19.26 10.51 2.51
C THR A 137 19.12 11.04 1.07
N PRO A 138 18.79 12.32 0.86
CA PRO A 138 18.71 12.89 -0.48
C PRO A 138 20.00 12.67 -1.27
N LEU A 139 19.85 12.41 -2.57
CA LEU A 139 21.00 12.34 -3.48
C LEU A 139 21.75 13.67 -3.50
N PRO A 140 23.08 13.66 -3.70
CA PRO A 140 23.83 14.89 -3.89
C PRO A 140 23.31 15.65 -5.13
N GLU A 141 23.29 16.97 -5.08
CA GLU A 141 22.80 17.86 -6.16
C GLU A 141 23.49 17.63 -7.51
N ARG A 142 24.69 17.06 -7.49
CA ARG A 142 25.44 16.68 -8.69
C ARG A 142 25.91 15.24 -8.56
N LEU A 143 25.25 14.35 -9.30
CA LEU A 143 25.75 13.00 -9.50
C LEU A 143 27.08 13.09 -10.28
N PRO A 144 28.05 12.20 -10.00
CA PRO A 144 29.22 12.07 -10.87
C PRO A 144 28.75 11.82 -12.31
N PRO A 145 29.47 12.31 -13.33
CA PRO A 145 29.07 12.11 -14.72
C PRO A 145 28.93 10.61 -14.99
N GLY A 146 27.68 10.16 -15.14
CA GLY A 146 27.34 8.79 -15.47
C GLY A 146 27.51 8.51 -16.96
N ALA A 147 27.45 7.24 -17.35
CA ALA A 147 27.44 6.83 -18.75
C ALA A 147 26.14 7.25 -19.49
N LEU A 148 25.18 7.82 -18.78
CA LEU A 148 23.85 8.17 -19.25
C LEU A 148 23.78 9.67 -19.56
N THR A 149 23.43 10.00 -20.81
CA THR A 149 23.03 11.35 -21.21
C THR A 149 21.59 11.61 -20.78
N CYS A 150 21.36 11.72 -19.48
CA CYS A 150 20.09 12.23 -18.99
C CYS A 150 19.96 13.70 -19.43
N PRO A 151 18.85 14.10 -20.08
CA PRO A 151 18.59 15.50 -20.33
C PRO A 151 18.49 16.25 -19.01
N ASP A 152 18.80 17.55 -19.02
CA ASP A 152 18.62 18.38 -17.84
C ASP A 152 17.17 18.28 -17.37
N LEU A 153 16.98 17.66 -16.21
CA LEU A 153 15.69 17.58 -15.56
C LEU A 153 15.43 18.96 -14.97
N ASN A 154 14.67 19.80 -15.69
CA ASN A 154 14.26 21.13 -15.23
C ASN A 154 13.16 21.04 -14.15
N VAL A 155 13.45 20.30 -13.08
CA VAL A 155 12.58 20.09 -11.92
C VAL A 155 13.31 20.58 -10.68
N SER A 156 12.68 21.51 -9.97
CA SER A 156 13.14 21.94 -8.66
C SER A 156 12.99 20.81 -7.64
N PRO A 157 13.95 20.62 -6.72
CA PRO A 157 13.78 19.71 -5.59
C PRO A 157 12.50 20.06 -4.80
N PRO A 158 11.81 19.08 -4.21
CA PRO A 158 10.70 19.34 -3.30
C PRO A 158 11.15 20.22 -2.13
N ALA A 159 10.27 21.10 -1.65
CA ALA A 159 10.54 21.87 -0.44
C ALA A 159 10.82 20.94 0.74
N ALA A 160 11.68 21.37 1.67
CA ALA A 160 11.88 20.66 2.92
C ALA A 160 10.55 20.49 3.67
N GLY A 161 10.20 19.26 4.03
CA GLY A 161 8.92 18.94 4.69
C GLY A 161 7.72 18.83 3.75
N ALA A 162 7.91 18.84 2.43
CA ALA A 162 6.85 18.48 1.48
C ALA A 162 6.30 17.08 1.80
N PRO A 163 4.98 16.84 1.59
CA PRO A 163 4.39 15.53 1.81
C PRO A 163 5.09 14.49 0.92
N ARG A 164 5.13 13.26 1.40
CA ARG A 164 5.75 12.12 0.72
C ARG A 164 4.82 10.93 0.75
N SER A 165 5.08 9.98 -0.13
CA SER A 165 4.45 8.65 -0.14
C SER A 165 5.52 7.58 -0.30
N LEU A 166 5.23 6.40 0.25
CA LEU A 166 5.88 5.16 -0.12
C LEU A 166 5.21 4.57 -1.35
N TYR A 167 6.02 4.02 -2.23
CA TYR A 167 5.58 3.28 -3.40
C TYR A 167 6.17 1.87 -3.31
N VAL A 168 5.32 0.87 -3.20
CA VAL A 168 5.73 -0.53 -3.15
C VAL A 168 5.35 -1.20 -4.47
N LEU A 169 6.34 -1.65 -5.22
CA LEU A 169 6.18 -2.41 -6.46
C LEU A 169 6.33 -3.91 -6.17
N TYR A 170 5.41 -4.70 -6.73
CA TYR A 170 5.41 -6.15 -6.72
C TYR A 170 5.56 -6.62 -8.17
N GLY A 171 6.70 -7.22 -8.50
CA GLY A 171 7.04 -7.66 -9.85
C GLY A 171 7.05 -9.18 -10.02
N HIS A 172 7.20 -9.60 -11.27
CA HIS A 172 7.28 -10.99 -11.72
C HIS A 172 6.08 -11.86 -11.33
N MET A 173 4.90 -11.25 -11.19
CA MET A 173 3.70 -11.98 -10.78
C MET A 173 3.25 -12.95 -11.88
N GLN A 174 2.60 -14.05 -11.50
CA GLN A 174 2.16 -15.07 -12.47
C GLN A 174 1.12 -14.54 -13.45
N ASN A 175 0.16 -13.77 -12.94
CA ASN A 175 -0.90 -13.15 -13.72
C ASN A 175 -0.94 -11.65 -13.39
N LEU A 176 -1.59 -10.88 -14.25
CA LEU A 176 -1.94 -9.49 -13.93
C LEU A 176 -2.76 -9.46 -12.62
N PRO A 177 -2.38 -8.64 -11.63
CA PRO A 177 -3.14 -8.48 -10.40
C PRO A 177 -4.60 -8.11 -10.67
N THR A 178 -5.53 -8.66 -9.88
CA THR A 178 -6.97 -8.45 -10.10
C THR A 178 -7.47 -7.09 -9.62
N VAL A 179 -6.65 -6.36 -8.86
CA VAL A 179 -6.88 -4.97 -8.46
C VAL A 179 -6.72 -4.00 -9.64
N SER A 180 -7.44 -2.89 -9.60
CA SER A 180 -7.44 -1.85 -10.63
C SER A 180 -6.80 -0.55 -10.12
N LEU A 181 -6.35 0.31 -11.04
CA LEU A 181 -5.86 1.65 -10.70
C LEU A 181 -6.90 2.42 -9.87
N GLY A 182 -6.47 2.99 -8.75
CA GLY A 182 -7.30 3.73 -7.81
C GLY A 182 -7.95 2.88 -6.72
N ASP A 183 -7.90 1.54 -6.80
CA ASP A 183 -8.49 0.68 -5.78
C ASP A 183 -7.77 0.87 -4.43
N PRO A 184 -8.53 0.94 -3.31
CA PRO A 184 -7.94 0.85 -1.99
C PRO A 184 -7.43 -0.57 -1.74
N VAL A 185 -6.28 -0.68 -1.08
CA VAL A 185 -5.66 -1.94 -0.68
C VAL A 185 -5.43 -1.92 0.82
N SER A 186 -5.78 -3.01 1.50
CA SER A 186 -5.49 -3.21 2.92
C SER A 186 -4.15 -3.92 3.12
N CYS A 187 -3.49 -3.69 4.25
CA CYS A 187 -2.30 -4.46 4.65
C CYS A 187 -2.64 -5.97 4.66
N GLY A 188 -1.79 -6.80 4.07
CA GLY A 188 -1.99 -8.25 3.98
C GLY A 188 -3.02 -8.70 2.94
N GLN A 189 -3.65 -7.76 2.21
CA GLN A 189 -4.57 -8.10 1.12
C GLN A 189 -3.83 -8.84 0.00
N GLU A 190 -4.39 -9.97 -0.44
CA GLU A 190 -3.86 -10.73 -1.58
C GLU A 190 -3.97 -9.91 -2.88
N LEU A 191 -2.85 -9.84 -3.61
CA LEU A 191 -2.72 -9.12 -4.87
C LEU A 191 -2.63 -10.06 -6.09
N GLY A 192 -2.24 -11.31 -5.86
CA GLY A 192 -2.01 -12.32 -6.88
C GLY A 192 -1.03 -13.37 -6.37
N THR A 193 -0.22 -13.93 -7.25
CA THR A 193 0.69 -15.03 -6.92
C THR A 193 2.09 -14.84 -7.51
N ILE A 194 3.10 -15.46 -6.88
CA ILE A 194 4.47 -15.55 -7.40
C ILE A 194 4.44 -16.18 -8.79
N GLY A 195 5.16 -15.57 -9.72
CA GLY A 195 5.41 -16.11 -11.06
C GLY A 195 6.85 -15.89 -11.49
N ASP A 196 7.03 -15.87 -12.81
CA ASP A 196 8.30 -15.76 -13.51
C ASP A 196 8.15 -14.89 -14.78
N SER A 197 7.17 -13.98 -14.80
CA SER A 197 6.95 -13.08 -15.94
C SER A 197 8.01 -11.98 -16.05
N GLY A 198 8.14 -11.35 -17.23
CA GLY A 198 9.16 -10.33 -17.47
C GLY A 198 10.58 -10.87 -17.47
N ASN A 199 11.50 -10.16 -16.80
CA ASN A 199 12.92 -10.48 -16.75
C ASN A 199 13.30 -11.30 -15.50
N ALA A 200 12.61 -12.42 -15.27
CA ALA A 200 12.89 -13.34 -14.18
C ALA A 200 13.59 -14.61 -14.68
N LEU A 201 14.70 -15.01 -14.05
CA LEU A 201 15.42 -16.25 -14.41
C LEU A 201 14.77 -17.50 -13.80
N ASN A 202 14.05 -17.34 -12.69
CA ASN A 202 13.33 -18.36 -11.97
C ASN A 202 12.14 -17.72 -11.24
N PRO A 203 11.14 -18.50 -10.80
CA PRO A 203 10.04 -17.99 -10.00
C PRO A 203 10.50 -17.24 -8.75
N HIS A 204 10.02 -16.01 -8.55
CA HIS A 204 10.24 -15.21 -7.34
C HIS A 204 9.28 -14.01 -7.31
N LEU A 205 9.12 -13.42 -6.13
CA LEU A 205 8.53 -12.09 -5.96
C LEU A 205 9.64 -11.05 -5.90
N HIS A 206 9.65 -10.09 -6.82
CA HIS A 206 10.47 -8.89 -6.69
C HIS A 206 9.70 -7.80 -5.95
N VAL A 207 10.25 -7.33 -4.83
CA VAL A 207 9.69 -6.21 -4.06
C VAL A 207 10.64 -5.03 -4.10
N GLU A 208 10.14 -3.89 -4.54
CA GLU A 208 10.87 -2.62 -4.57
C GLU A 208 10.09 -1.54 -3.81
N VAL A 209 10.79 -0.77 -2.99
CA VAL A 209 10.19 0.32 -2.20
C VAL A 209 10.87 1.64 -2.57
N ARG A 210 10.08 2.62 -2.99
CA ARG A 210 10.54 3.98 -3.34
C ARG A 210 9.83 5.01 -2.48
N VAL A 211 10.50 6.14 -2.26
CA VAL A 211 9.91 7.33 -1.62
C VAL A 211 9.86 8.45 -2.64
N GLY A 212 8.72 9.13 -2.73
CA GLY A 212 8.53 10.25 -3.65
C GLY A 212 7.43 11.20 -3.21
N PRO A 213 7.16 12.25 -4.00
CA PRO A 213 5.94 13.05 -3.84
C PRO A 213 4.68 12.19 -3.96
N PRO A 214 3.55 12.56 -3.35
CA PRO A 214 2.27 11.86 -3.53
C PRO A 214 1.77 11.90 -4.97
N GLY A 215 1.01 10.87 -5.36
CA GLY A 215 0.57 10.58 -6.74
C GLY A 215 -0.93 10.73 -7.00
#